data_AF-A0A9E2UE81-F1
#
_entry.id   AF-A0A9E2UE81-F1
#
_cell.length_a   1.000
_cell.length_b   1.000
_cell.length_c   1.000
_cell.angle_alpha   90.00
_cell.angle_beta   90.00
_cell.angle_gamma   90.00
#
_symmetry.space_group_name_H-M   'P 1'
#
loop_
_entity.id
_entity.type
_entity.pdbx_description
1 polymer ?
#
loop_
_entity_poly.entity_id
_entity_poly.type
_entity_poly.pdbx_seq_one_letter_code
_entity_poly.pdbx_strand_id
1 'polypeptide(L)'
;MTTGATQLAVFYATGSKILRRKVIPDNDAQLVLHQPGLGESRLLLPLDRPYDDAACCAAIAAATGAYPPSSRCAVVGEDGGVVTTCHADPDLDVHPMGKLVLHPTAEPGDRLE
;
A
#
# COMPACT_ATOMS: atom_id res chain seq x y z
N MET A 1 -4.64 -17.05 -29.64
CA MET A 1 -4.96 -15.66 -29.23
C MET A 1 -4.60 -15.56 -27.77
N THR A 2 -3.53 -14.86 -27.43
CA THR A 2 -3.28 -14.48 -26.04
C THR A 2 -4.32 -13.44 -25.68
N THR A 3 -5.32 -13.81 -24.90
CA THR A 3 -6.25 -12.87 -24.30
C THR A 3 -5.44 -11.93 -23.42
N GLY A 4 -5.41 -10.64 -23.76
CA GLY A 4 -4.73 -9.63 -22.96
C GLY A 4 -5.35 -9.52 -21.57
N ALA A 5 -4.65 -8.87 -20.65
CA ALA A 5 -5.18 -8.64 -19.31
C ALA A 5 -6.41 -7.75 -19.36
N THR A 6 -7.44 -8.16 -18.63
CA THR A 6 -8.65 -7.38 -18.40
C THR A 6 -8.72 -6.88 -16.96
N GLN A 7 -7.86 -7.40 -16.08
CA GLN A 7 -7.87 -7.11 -14.65
C GLN A 7 -6.50 -6.68 -14.11
N LEU A 8 -6.54 -5.72 -13.19
CA LEU A 8 -5.46 -5.30 -12.32
C LEU A 8 -5.61 -6.01 -10.97
N ALA A 9 -4.51 -6.49 -10.38
CA ALA A 9 -4.50 -6.88 -8.99
C ALA A 9 -3.98 -5.73 -8.10
N VAL A 10 -4.82 -5.28 -7.17
CA VAL A 10 -4.49 -4.32 -6.12
C VAL A 10 -4.30 -5.07 -4.82
N PHE A 11 -3.15 -4.90 -4.19
CA PHE A 11 -2.83 -5.50 -2.91
C PHE A 11 -2.78 -4.42 -1.84
N TYR A 12 -3.45 -4.68 -0.73
CA TYR A 12 -3.56 -3.76 0.39
C TYR A 12 -3.45 -4.52 1.70
N ALA A 13 -3.00 -3.83 2.75
CA ALA A 13 -2.97 -4.38 4.08
C ALA A 13 -4.38 -4.64 4.61
N THR A 14 -4.69 -5.86 5.04
CA THR A 14 -6.03 -6.23 5.49
C THR A 14 -6.47 -5.42 6.69
N GLY A 15 -5.57 -5.09 7.61
CA GLY A 15 -5.86 -4.26 8.79
C GLY A 15 -6.02 -2.79 8.44
N SER A 16 -4.89 -2.12 8.19
CA SER A 16 -4.77 -0.68 7.96
C SER A 16 -5.40 -0.17 6.67
N LYS A 17 -5.68 -1.07 5.70
CA LYS A 17 -6.14 -0.75 4.33
C LYS A 17 -5.13 -0.03 3.44
N ILE A 18 -3.89 0.16 3.91
CA ILE A 18 -2.83 0.81 3.13
C ILE A 18 -2.62 0.07 1.80
N LEU A 19 -2.64 0.84 0.70
CA LEU A 19 -2.25 0.34 -0.62
C LEU A 19 -0.77 -0.05 -0.61
N ARG A 20 -0.46 -1.30 -0.96
CA ARG A 20 0.90 -1.85 -0.91
C ARG A 20 1.54 -1.99 -2.28
N ARG A 21 0.81 -2.56 -3.23
CA ARG A 21 1.28 -2.74 -4.60
C ARG A 21 0.13 -2.94 -5.59
N LYS A 22 0.43 -2.70 -6.86
CA LYS A 22 -0.47 -2.86 -7.99
C LYS A 22 0.25 -3.70 -9.05
N VAL A 23 -0.43 -4.67 -9.63
CA VAL A 23 0.13 -5.54 -10.66
C VAL A 23 -0.79 -5.51 -11.87
N ILE A 24 -0.26 -5.03 -12.99
CA ILE A 24 -0.88 -5.10 -14.31
C ILE A 24 -0.24 -6.31 -15.00
N PRO A 25 -0.94 -7.46 -15.11
CA PRO A 25 -0.42 -8.63 -15.80
C PRO A 25 -0.49 -8.45 -17.33
N ASP A 26 0.16 -9.33 -18.09
CA ASP A 26 -0.02 -9.38 -19.55
C ASP A 26 -1.33 -10.07 -19.94
N ASN A 27 -1.81 -10.99 -19.09
CA ASN A 27 -3.08 -11.72 -19.24
C ASN A 27 -3.65 -12.15 -17.88
N ASP A 28 -4.96 -12.40 -17.80
CA ASP A 28 -5.63 -12.70 -16.53
C ASP A 28 -5.14 -14.01 -15.89
N ALA A 29 -4.62 -14.96 -16.68
CA ALA A 29 -4.08 -16.21 -16.13
C ALA A 29 -2.84 -15.96 -15.26
N GLN A 30 -2.06 -14.89 -15.49
CA GLN A 30 -0.92 -14.55 -14.64
C GLN A 30 -1.33 -14.08 -13.23
N LEU A 31 -2.59 -13.67 -13.01
CA LEU A 31 -3.05 -13.24 -11.69
C LEU A 31 -2.94 -14.34 -10.63
N VAL A 32 -2.92 -15.61 -11.04
CA VAL A 32 -2.73 -16.74 -10.11
C VAL A 32 -1.34 -16.73 -9.46
N LEU A 33 -0.35 -16.11 -10.12
CA LEU A 33 1.02 -16.01 -9.63
C LEU A 33 1.18 -14.91 -8.57
N HIS A 34 0.20 -14.00 -8.48
CA HIS A 34 0.23 -12.87 -7.57
C HIS A 34 -0.77 -13.08 -6.43
N GLN A 35 -0.33 -13.83 -5.42
CA GLN A 35 -1.07 -14.05 -4.19
C GLN A 35 -0.77 -12.95 -3.15
N PRO A 36 -1.73 -12.58 -2.30
CA PRO A 36 -1.46 -11.68 -1.18
C PRO A 36 -0.44 -12.30 -0.22
N GLY A 37 0.44 -11.46 0.33
CA GLY A 37 1.30 -11.83 1.46
C GLY A 37 0.54 -11.98 2.77
N LEU A 38 1.27 -12.30 3.84
CA LEU A 38 0.69 -12.36 5.18
C LEU A 38 0.16 -10.98 5.60
N GLY A 39 -1.09 -10.92 6.07
CA GLY A 39 -1.73 -9.66 6.45
C GLY A 39 -2.16 -8.78 5.27
N GLU A 40 -2.05 -9.27 4.03
CA GLU A 40 -2.53 -8.58 2.83
C GLU A 40 -3.84 -9.18 2.31
N SER A 41 -4.57 -8.36 1.55
CA SER A 41 -5.73 -8.75 0.77
C SER A 41 -5.58 -8.29 -0.67
N ARG A 42 -6.28 -8.98 -1.57
CA ARG A 42 -6.24 -8.70 -3.02
C ARG A 42 -7.61 -8.27 -3.50
N LEU A 43 -7.65 -7.17 -4.23
CA LEU A 43 -8.81 -6.68 -4.98
C LEU A 43 -8.49 -6.76 -6.47
N LEU A 44 -9.39 -7.36 -7.26
CA LEU A 44 -9.28 -7.38 -8.71
C LEU A 44 -10.13 -6.26 -9.30
N LEU A 45 -9.50 -5.37 -10.05
CA LEU A 45 -10.15 -4.23 -10.68
C LEU A 45 -10.13 -4.38 -12.20
N PRO A 46 -11.19 -3.96 -12.92
CA PRO A 46 -11.14 -3.83 -14.36
C PRO A 46 -10.03 -2.88 -14.84
N LEU A 47 -9.29 -3.24 -15.88
CA LEU A 47 -8.24 -2.41 -16.50
C LEU A 47 -8.78 -1.31 -17.42
N ASP A 48 -10.10 -1.26 -17.66
CA ASP A 48 -10.75 -0.22 -18.46
C ASP A 48 -10.98 1.10 -17.68
N ARG A 49 -10.46 1.20 -16.46
CA ARG A 49 -10.55 2.37 -15.57
C ARG A 49 -9.17 2.90 -15.19
N PRO A 50 -9.07 4.16 -14.71
CA PRO A 50 -7.85 4.66 -14.10
C PRO A 50 -7.37 3.74 -12.96
N TYR A 51 -6.06 3.48 -12.93
CA TYR A 51 -5.39 2.62 -11.95
C TYR A 51 -4.20 3.32 -11.28
N ASP A 52 -4.23 4.65 -11.23
CA ASP A 52 -3.35 5.42 -10.35
C ASP A 52 -3.63 5.11 -8.86
N ASP A 53 -2.78 5.62 -7.97
CA ASP A 53 -2.89 5.34 -6.53
C ASP A 53 -4.20 5.84 -5.94
N ALA A 54 -4.68 7.01 -6.38
CA ALA A 54 -5.93 7.58 -5.89
C ALA A 54 -7.14 6.71 -6.27
N ALA A 55 -7.19 6.24 -7.52
CA ALA A 55 -8.22 5.33 -7.99
C ALA A 55 -8.20 3.98 -7.25
N CYS A 56 -6.99 3.44 -7.00
CA CYS A 56 -6.85 2.19 -6.25
C CYS A 56 -7.27 2.35 -4.78
N CYS A 57 -6.90 3.46 -4.13
CA CYS A 57 -7.34 3.77 -2.77
C CYS A 57 -8.86 3.94 -2.70
N ALA A 58 -9.47 4.61 -3.68
CA ALA A 58 -10.93 4.74 -3.77
C ALA A 58 -11.61 3.38 -3.95
N ALA A 59 -11.02 2.47 -4.74
CA ALA A 59 -11.55 1.13 -4.91
C ALA A 59 -11.45 0.27 -3.65
N ILE A 60 -10.34 0.36 -2.90
CA ILE A 60 -10.20 -0.27 -1.58
C ILE A 60 -11.25 0.29 -0.62
N ALA A 61 -11.45 1.61 -0.62
CA ALA A 61 -12.47 2.25 0.20
C ALA A 61 -13.88 1.76 -0.13
N ALA A 62 -14.21 1.66 -1.41
CA ALA A 62 -15.50 1.13 -1.86
C ALA A 62 -15.69 -0.35 -1.47
N ALA A 63 -14.63 -1.16 -1.57
CA ALA A 63 -14.69 -2.59 -1.26
C ALA A 63 -14.74 -2.88 0.24
N THR A 64 -14.16 -2.03 1.08
CA THR A 64 -13.97 -2.28 2.52
C THR A 64 -14.77 -1.37 3.43
N GLY A 65 -15.36 -0.30 2.90
CA GLY A 65 -16.05 0.73 3.67
C GLY A 65 -15.12 1.66 4.46
N ALA A 66 -13.79 1.55 4.28
CA ALA A 66 -12.80 2.33 5.01
C ALA A 66 -11.78 2.96 4.06
N TYR A 67 -11.53 4.26 4.21
CA TYR A 67 -10.58 4.96 3.35
C TYR A 67 -9.14 4.59 3.74
N PRO A 68 -8.31 4.11 2.81
CA PRO A 68 -6.90 3.84 3.07
C PRO A 68 -6.18 5.09 3.60
N PRO A 69 -5.42 4.99 4.71
CA PRO A 69 -4.57 6.08 5.12
C PRO A 69 -3.40 6.23 4.14
N SER A 70 -2.70 7.37 4.22
CA SER A 70 -1.44 7.54 3.52
C SER A 70 -0.45 6.45 3.94
N SER A 71 0.28 5.86 2.99
CA SER A 71 1.38 4.94 3.29
C SER A 71 2.65 5.66 3.74
N ARG A 72 2.66 7.00 3.77
CA ARG A 72 3.85 7.76 4.18
C ARG A 72 4.05 7.65 5.69
N CYS A 73 5.16 7.03 6.05
CA CYS A 73 5.64 6.86 7.41
C CYS A 73 6.85 7.75 7.67
N ALA A 74 6.92 8.27 8.89
CA ALA A 74 8.16 8.69 9.51
C ALA A 74 8.86 7.46 10.12
N VAL A 75 10.18 7.40 10.00
CA VAL A 75 11.03 6.49 10.76
C VAL A 75 11.57 7.27 11.94
N VAL A 76 11.10 6.93 13.14
CA VAL A 76 11.46 7.61 14.39
C VAL A 76 12.55 6.84 15.10
N GLY A 77 13.70 7.50 15.32
CA GLY A 77 14.83 6.96 16.06
C GLY A 77 14.56 6.87 17.56
N GLU A 78 15.50 6.27 18.31
CA GLU A 78 15.37 6.11 19.76
C GLU A 78 15.27 7.43 20.54
N ASP A 79 15.79 8.51 19.97
CA ASP A 79 15.75 9.87 20.53
C ASP A 79 14.43 10.63 20.24
N GLY A 80 13.47 9.97 19.59
CA GLY A 80 12.20 10.56 19.17
C GLY A 80 12.30 11.45 17.92
N GLY A 81 13.47 11.55 17.30
CA GLY A 81 13.68 12.30 16.07
C GLY A 81 13.26 11.52 14.82
N VAL A 82 12.70 12.20 13.83
CA VAL A 82 12.45 11.63 12.51
C VAL A 82 13.77 11.52 11.77
N VAL A 83 14.21 10.29 11.53
CA VAL A 83 15.48 9.99 10.85
C VAL A 83 15.30 10.04 9.33
N THR A 84 14.20 9.51 8.84
CA THR A 84 13.85 9.50 7.41
C THR A 84 12.35 9.31 7.22
N THR A 85 11.88 9.35 5.98
CA THR A 85 10.51 8.98 5.61
C THR A 85 10.50 7.92 4.53
N CYS A 86 9.47 7.08 4.51
CA CYS A 86 9.29 6.03 3.52
C CYS A 86 7.81 5.68 3.33
N HIS A 87 7.50 4.90 2.29
CA HIS A 87 6.19 4.28 2.14
C HIS A 87 6.20 2.91 2.83
N ALA A 88 5.39 2.73 3.86
CA ALA A 88 5.28 1.50 4.64
C ALA A 88 3.92 1.40 5.36
N ASP A 89 3.68 0.27 6.01
CA ASP A 89 2.59 0.04 6.95
C ASP A 89 3.19 -0.30 8.32
N PRO A 90 3.02 0.54 9.36
CA PRO A 90 3.56 0.27 10.68
C PRO A 90 3.04 -1.02 11.34
N ASP A 91 1.89 -1.55 10.91
CA ASP A 91 1.31 -2.77 11.46
C ASP A 91 1.94 -4.05 10.85
N LEU A 92 2.56 -3.93 9.68
CA LEU A 92 3.09 -5.07 8.91
C LEU A 92 4.60 -5.00 8.67
N ASP A 93 5.18 -3.80 8.65
CA ASP A 93 6.58 -3.58 8.32
C ASP A 93 7.39 -3.19 9.55
N VAL A 94 8.69 -3.44 9.47
CA VAL A 94 9.69 -2.99 10.42
C VAL A 94 10.80 -2.26 9.69
N HIS A 95 11.37 -1.23 10.31
CA HIS A 95 12.47 -0.48 9.72
C HIS A 95 13.72 -0.59 10.59
N PRO A 96 14.90 -0.87 10.03
CA PRO A 96 16.11 -1.10 10.82
C PRO A 96 16.61 0.14 11.58
N MET A 97 16.19 1.34 11.13
CA MET A 97 16.62 2.61 11.73
C MET A 97 15.67 3.17 12.79
N GLY A 98 14.52 2.52 13.06
CA GLY A 98 13.58 3.04 14.04
C GLY A 98 12.14 2.56 13.88
N LYS A 99 11.26 3.13 14.70
CA LYS A 99 9.83 2.84 14.69
C LYS A 99 9.15 3.52 13.50
N LEU A 100 8.27 2.80 12.81
CA LEU A 100 7.41 3.38 11.79
C LEU A 100 6.19 4.05 12.44
N VAL A 101 5.91 5.28 12.03
CA VAL A 101 4.73 6.04 12.47
C VAL A 101 4.09 6.66 11.24
N LEU A 102 2.79 6.45 11.04
CA LEU A 102 2.05 7.12 9.96
C LEU A 102 2.11 8.63 10.19
N HIS A 103 2.76 9.35 9.27
CA HIS A 103 2.88 10.80 9.35
C HIS A 103 3.01 11.40 7.94
N PRO A 104 1.93 11.93 7.36
CA PRO A 104 1.89 12.30 5.94
C PRO A 104 2.77 13.49 5.58
N THR A 105 3.21 14.28 6.57
CA THR A 105 3.96 15.53 6.37
C THR A 105 5.26 15.60 7.14
N ALA A 106 5.67 14.53 7.83
CA ALA A 106 6.93 14.57 8.59
C ALA A 106 8.11 14.72 7.63
N GLU A 107 9.15 15.39 8.11
CA GLU A 107 10.42 15.56 7.45
C GLU A 107 11.57 15.09 8.34
N PRO A 108 12.70 14.64 7.77
CA PRO A 108 13.89 14.32 8.54
C PRO A 108 14.33 15.52 9.42
N GLY A 109 14.54 15.27 10.71
CA GLY A 109 14.87 16.29 11.71
C GLY A 109 13.69 16.79 12.54
N ASP A 110 12.44 16.49 12.15
CA ASP A 110 11.26 16.75 12.99
C ASP A 110 11.32 15.94 14.29
N ARG A 111 10.60 16.39 15.31
CA ARG A 111 10.30 15.61 16.51
C ARG A 111 8.83 15.25 16.54
N LEU A 112 8.55 13.97 16.75
CA LEU A 112 7.19 13.48 16.98
C LEU A 112 7.06 13.20 18.48
N GLU A 113 6.18 13.93 19.15
CA GLU A 113 5.85 13.73 20.58
C GLU A 113 5.06 12.44 20.82
#